data_AF-A0A970LK08-F1
#
_entry.id   AF-A0A970LK08-F1
#
_cell.length_a   1.000
_cell.length_b   1.000
_cell.length_c   1.000
_cell.angle_alpha   90.00
_cell.angle_beta   90.00
_cell.angle_gamma   90.00
#
_symmetry.space_group_name_H-M   'P 1'
#
loop_
_entity.id
_entity.type
_entity.pdbx_description
1 polymer ?
#
loop_
_entity_poly.entity_id
_entity_poly.type
_entity_poly.pdbx_seq_one_letter_code
_entity_poly.pdbx_strand_id
1 'polypeptide(L)'
;MKKYILLIFSLFLVLLTSCNKETISAEITIESITPARTSAFVVLEVNDPNEEIVENSIVARVFYKDSLYSTFNATFDKDKEITTVELKNLSIDYEYTISIHATINKKSHKFDTKTFKTSIIGSSKDNPKPINTIEDFKEIEKDASAYYRLEEDLDFAGSEYVSLFQTTAFQGHFDGNDKTIKNFTIKTRKTYLGLFARNRGTIANLNIDNAEIRLTSTALYSQYISLVSGRNEGTIDNVHLTNSKIITAFSYTGVSHIGGLSGYNDSDAVIKNSSAQIDFEINAISRTEFSLGGLAGTMASAIIENSHADVEIILNNADTADIGGAVGRSSSLSAKRSYLKQVSANLDLTVKTEVTAITYNEVIEVSLGGLIGKASDTKIDEAAVVANINVEKLTHSVSTQSKRDTYASGGLAGTIASNSALENILAETKITLGGSEETNIDRFDFIYLGGLIGQSYYSYHDTLFALNPELNILTNDGVMTIKASPLIGNEERARTSEYAYFDSVLKLDQIEYENKKVILEKTRVVTEVDDESVITYEDNITTEELQPRELEDYFTSEYILEKLNEK
;
A
#
# COMPACT_ATOMS: atom_id res chain seq x y z
N MET A 1 -25.75 59.36 104.36
CA MET A 1 -26.88 60.00 103.64
C MET A 1 -26.68 59.79 102.15
N LYS A 2 -27.74 59.31 101.45
CA LYS A 2 -27.95 59.26 99.99
C LYS A 2 -27.08 58.24 99.21
N LYS A 3 -27.63 57.10 98.75
CA LYS A 3 -28.48 56.85 97.54
C LYS A 3 -27.62 56.97 96.26
N TYR A 4 -27.61 56.09 95.25
CA TYR A 4 -28.51 55.01 94.76
C TYR A 4 -27.87 54.34 93.50
N ILE A 5 -28.32 53.12 93.14
CA ILE A 5 -28.62 52.60 91.76
C ILE A 5 -27.43 52.31 90.80
N LEU A 6 -27.38 51.31 89.88
CA LEU A 6 -28.07 50.05 89.50
C LEU A 6 -27.49 49.67 88.10
N LEU A 7 -27.37 48.37 87.78
CA LEU A 7 -27.35 47.66 86.45
C LEU A 7 -26.14 46.74 86.21
N ILE A 8 -26.24 45.39 86.22
CA ILE A 8 -26.74 44.36 85.24
C ILE A 8 -25.81 44.11 84.01
N PHE A 9 -25.61 42.81 83.69
CA PHE A 9 -25.21 42.11 82.42
C PHE A 9 -23.78 41.55 82.40
N SER A 10 -23.58 40.24 82.65
CA SER A 10 -23.60 39.05 81.75
C SER A 10 -22.24 38.81 81.05
N LEU A 11 -21.63 37.63 81.28
CA LEU A 11 -21.54 36.50 80.34
C LEU A 11 -20.37 36.65 79.35
N PHE A 12 -19.27 35.90 79.51
CA PHE A 12 -18.97 34.78 78.61
C PHE A 12 -17.73 33.99 79.03
N LEU A 13 -17.97 32.68 79.01
CA LEU A 13 -17.05 31.57 79.14
C LEU A 13 -16.15 31.52 77.88
N VAL A 14 -14.84 31.67 78.01
CA VAL A 14 -13.90 31.31 76.93
C VAL A 14 -13.47 29.87 77.16
N LEU A 15 -14.22 28.95 76.56
CA LEU A 15 -13.74 27.59 76.31
C LEU A 15 -12.64 27.68 75.26
N LEU A 16 -11.43 27.29 75.64
CA LEU A 16 -10.36 26.92 74.72
C LEU A 16 -10.85 25.72 73.91
N THR A 17 -11.30 25.96 72.68
CA THR A 17 -11.56 24.91 71.70
C THR A 17 -10.23 24.32 71.27
N SER A 18 -10.04 23.06 71.65
CA SER A 18 -9.08 22.12 71.08
C SER A 18 -9.08 22.23 69.54
N CYS A 19 -7.93 22.56 68.96
CA CYS A 19 -7.67 22.25 67.56
C CYS A 19 -7.57 20.72 67.43
N ASN A 20 -8.69 20.04 67.19
CA ASN A 20 -8.64 18.72 66.58
C ASN A 20 -8.05 18.92 65.18
N LYS A 21 -6.79 18.53 64.98
CA LYS A 21 -6.31 18.21 63.63
C LYS A 21 -7.21 17.09 63.14
N GLU A 22 -8.05 17.37 62.16
CA GLU A 22 -8.74 16.33 61.39
C GLU A 22 -7.68 15.35 60.89
N THR A 23 -7.70 14.14 61.44
CA THR A 23 -6.86 13.03 61.00
C THR A 23 -7.47 12.48 59.72
N ILE A 24 -6.79 12.73 58.60
CA ILE A 24 -7.10 12.09 57.31
C ILE A 24 -6.88 10.59 57.48
N SER A 25 -7.91 9.81 57.20
CA SER A 25 -7.92 8.34 57.27
C SER A 25 -7.68 7.68 55.91
N ALA A 26 -7.90 8.42 54.82
CA ALA A 26 -7.61 7.95 53.48
C ALA A 26 -6.10 7.69 53.27
N GLU A 27 -5.79 6.60 52.59
CA GLU A 27 -4.44 6.22 52.15
C GLU A 27 -4.44 5.96 50.65
N ILE A 28 -3.40 6.44 49.97
CA ILE A 28 -3.15 6.13 48.56
C ILE A 28 -1.68 5.74 48.46
N THR A 29 -1.41 4.52 48.00
CA THR A 29 -0.03 4.06 47.80
C THR A 29 0.20 3.71 46.34
N ILE A 30 1.44 3.88 45.88
CA ILE A 30 1.86 3.41 44.57
C ILE A 30 2.17 1.91 44.71
N GLU A 31 1.26 1.07 44.25
CA GLU A 31 1.45 -0.38 44.24
C GLU A 31 2.59 -0.75 43.28
N SER A 32 2.51 -0.27 42.04
CA SER A 32 3.52 -0.54 41.01
C SER A 32 3.70 0.62 40.04
N ILE A 33 4.91 0.68 39.47
CA ILE A 33 5.24 1.53 38.33
C ILE A 33 5.88 0.60 37.30
N THR A 34 5.33 0.59 36.08
CA THR A 34 5.88 -0.14 34.93
C THR A 34 6.39 0.88 33.92
N PRO A 35 7.69 1.21 33.95
CA PRO A 35 8.27 2.18 33.01
C PRO A 35 8.34 1.59 31.61
N ALA A 36 8.02 2.43 30.63
CA ALA A 36 8.31 2.22 29.23
C ALA A 36 9.31 3.29 28.76
N ARG A 37 9.59 3.31 27.47
CA ARG A 37 10.58 4.21 26.86
C ARG A 37 10.19 5.69 26.95
N THR A 38 8.91 6.01 26.72
CA THR A 38 8.38 7.39 26.73
C THR A 38 7.13 7.54 27.60
N SER A 39 6.84 6.54 28.42
CA SER A 39 5.66 6.47 29.27
C SER A 39 5.95 5.64 30.52
N ALA A 40 5.02 5.65 31.47
CA ALA A 40 4.98 4.65 32.53
C ALA A 40 3.53 4.42 32.95
N PHE A 41 3.19 3.18 33.26
CA PHE A 41 1.89 2.82 33.81
C PHE A 41 2.01 2.67 35.33
N VAL A 42 1.14 3.34 36.07
CA VAL A 42 1.18 3.38 37.53
C VAL A 42 -0.12 2.78 38.05
N VAL A 43 -0.02 1.82 38.97
CA VAL A 43 -1.17 1.27 39.69
C VAL A 43 -1.17 1.81 41.11
N LEU A 44 -2.34 2.27 41.56
CA LEU A 44 -2.55 2.86 42.87
C LEU A 44 -3.48 1.97 43.69
N GLU A 45 -3.09 1.70 44.93
CA GLU A 45 -3.98 1.15 45.95
C GLU A 45 -4.62 2.32 46.69
N VAL A 46 -5.95 2.42 46.65
CA VAL A 46 -6.72 3.51 47.26
C VAL A 46 -7.60 2.92 48.37
N ASN A 47 -7.32 3.31 49.61
CA ASN A 47 -8.13 2.94 50.76
C ASN A 47 -8.73 4.21 51.36
N ASP A 48 -10.02 4.43 51.16
CA ASP A 48 -10.75 5.60 51.65
C ASP A 48 -11.99 5.19 52.46
N PRO A 49 -11.80 4.72 53.70
CA PRO A 49 -12.88 4.12 54.49
C PRO A 49 -13.97 5.13 54.89
N ASN A 50 -13.69 6.43 54.81
CA ASN A 50 -14.59 7.51 55.21
C ASN A 50 -15.03 8.40 54.03
N GLU A 51 -14.75 7.98 52.79
CA GLU A 51 -15.10 8.72 51.56
C GLU A 51 -14.63 10.20 51.61
N GLU A 52 -13.41 10.43 52.10
CA GLU A 52 -12.81 11.76 52.28
C GLU A 52 -12.26 12.34 50.97
N ILE A 53 -11.88 11.48 50.02
CA ILE A 53 -11.28 11.87 48.75
C ILE A 53 -12.36 12.44 47.83
N VAL A 54 -12.14 13.67 47.36
CA VAL A 54 -13.00 14.26 46.34
C VAL A 54 -12.93 13.43 45.06
N GLU A 55 -14.08 13.09 44.50
CA GLU A 55 -14.20 12.32 43.26
C GLU A 55 -13.33 12.91 42.14
N ASN A 56 -12.62 12.03 41.41
CA ASN A 56 -11.72 12.41 40.30
C ASN A 56 -10.61 13.41 40.67
N SER A 57 -10.25 13.53 41.96
CA SER A 57 -9.22 14.47 42.42
C SER A 57 -7.82 13.88 42.55
N ILE A 58 -7.67 12.56 42.35
CA ILE A 58 -6.38 11.88 42.44
C ILE A 58 -5.54 12.22 41.20
N VAL A 59 -4.34 12.75 41.42
CA VAL A 59 -3.40 13.14 40.37
C VAL A 59 -1.98 12.69 40.70
N ALA A 60 -1.22 12.30 39.67
CA ALA A 60 0.21 12.10 39.75
C ALA A 60 0.94 13.35 39.25
N ARG A 61 1.75 13.97 40.11
CA ARG A 61 2.70 15.02 39.72
C ARG A 61 4.04 14.38 39.44
N VAL A 62 4.55 14.55 38.22
CA VAL A 62 5.82 13.98 37.77
C VAL A 62 6.85 15.10 37.74
N PHE A 63 8.03 14.86 38.30
CA PHE A 63 9.12 15.81 38.42
C PHE A 63 10.38 15.27 37.74
N TYR A 64 11.13 16.16 37.10
CA TYR A 64 12.48 15.91 36.59
C TYR A 64 13.43 16.94 37.18
N LYS A 65 14.52 16.49 37.83
CA LYS A 65 15.48 17.37 38.53
C LYS A 65 14.76 18.40 39.42
N ASP A 66 13.84 17.91 40.25
CA ASP A 66 13.00 18.69 41.18
C ASP A 66 12.05 19.72 40.56
N SER A 67 12.04 19.85 39.23
CA SER A 67 11.10 20.70 38.50
C SER A 67 9.87 19.90 38.10
N LEU A 68 8.68 20.46 38.33
CA LEU A 68 7.44 19.82 37.89
C LEU A 68 7.46 19.68 36.37
N TYR A 69 7.44 18.45 35.89
CA TYR A 69 7.41 18.10 34.47
C TYR A 69 5.99 18.14 33.93
N SER A 70 5.08 17.38 34.56
CA SER A 70 3.68 17.29 34.15
C SER A 70 2.80 16.76 35.29
N THR A 71 1.50 16.93 35.16
CA THR A 71 0.50 16.35 36.06
C THR A 71 -0.46 15.48 35.26
N PHE A 72 -0.74 14.29 35.75
CA PHE A 72 -1.60 13.30 35.12
C PHE A 72 -2.75 12.92 36.06
N ASN A 73 -3.95 12.78 35.54
CA ASN A 73 -5.12 12.38 36.33
C ASN A 73 -5.15 10.85 36.47
N ALA A 74 -5.56 10.37 37.65
CA ALA A 74 -5.85 8.96 37.83
C ALA A 74 -7.20 8.60 37.19
N THR A 75 -7.32 7.35 36.75
CA THR A 75 -8.54 6.77 36.21
C THR A 75 -8.90 5.54 37.03
N PHE A 76 -10.17 5.43 37.43
CA PHE A 76 -10.69 4.24 38.10
C PHE A 76 -11.32 3.31 37.05
N ASP A 77 -10.78 2.11 36.92
CA ASP A 77 -11.36 1.03 36.11
C ASP A 77 -12.33 0.24 36.99
N LYS A 78 -13.64 0.44 36.74
CA LYS A 78 -14.71 -0.18 37.53
C LYS A 78 -14.74 -1.70 37.40
N ASP A 79 -14.32 -2.24 36.25
CA ASP A 79 -14.42 -3.68 35.98
C ASP A 79 -13.29 -4.45 36.67
N LYS A 80 -12.14 -3.80 36.83
CA LYS A 80 -10.96 -4.37 37.50
C LYS A 80 -10.82 -3.93 38.95
N GLU A 81 -11.64 -2.97 39.40
CA GLU A 81 -11.55 -2.32 40.71
C GLU A 81 -10.16 -1.73 41.01
N ILE A 82 -9.48 -1.20 39.97
CA ILE A 82 -8.14 -0.60 40.11
C ILE A 82 -8.13 0.88 39.77
N THR A 83 -7.31 1.64 40.49
CA THR A 83 -7.00 3.03 40.15
C THR A 83 -5.64 3.09 39.46
N THR A 84 -5.55 3.75 38.30
CA THR A 84 -4.32 3.77 37.51
C THR A 84 -3.99 5.17 37.00
N VAL A 85 -2.72 5.41 36.69
CA VAL A 85 -2.26 6.63 36.03
C VAL A 85 -1.37 6.26 34.85
N GLU A 86 -1.71 6.76 33.67
CA GLU A 86 -0.89 6.58 32.47
C GLU A 86 -0.06 7.85 32.22
N LEU A 87 1.24 7.77 32.47
CA LEU A 87 2.18 8.85 32.19
C LEU A 87 2.62 8.78 30.73
N LYS A 88 2.58 9.89 29.99
CA LYS A 88 2.94 9.96 28.56
C LYS A 88 3.94 11.07 28.29
N ASN A 89 4.56 11.03 27.11
CA ASN A 89 5.50 12.04 26.62
C ASN A 89 6.70 12.25 27.55
N LEU A 90 7.20 11.19 28.19
CA LEU A 90 8.42 11.24 28.99
C LEU A 90 9.65 11.13 28.08
N SER A 91 10.77 11.71 28.51
CA SER A 91 12.06 11.57 27.84
C SER A 91 12.65 10.19 28.11
N ILE A 92 13.37 9.65 27.13
CA ILE A 92 13.99 8.32 27.16
C ILE A 92 15.20 8.32 28.10
N ASP A 93 15.36 7.26 28.89
CA ASP A 93 16.46 7.06 29.85
C ASP A 93 16.57 8.15 30.93
N TYR A 94 15.46 8.81 31.26
CA TYR A 94 15.40 9.85 32.28
C TYR A 94 14.82 9.28 33.58
N GLU A 95 15.41 9.68 34.70
CA GLU A 95 14.88 9.41 36.03
C GLU A 95 13.89 10.51 36.44
N TYR A 96 12.71 10.08 36.87
CA TYR A 96 11.62 10.94 37.30
C TYR A 96 11.22 10.60 38.73
N THR A 97 10.69 11.60 39.42
CA THR A 97 10.00 11.43 40.70
C THR A 97 8.50 11.61 40.48
N ILE A 98 7.69 10.63 40.86
CA ILE A 98 6.22 10.73 40.87
C ILE A 98 5.75 11.00 42.31
N SER A 99 4.85 11.96 42.48
CA SER A 99 4.19 12.27 43.75
C SER A 99 2.68 12.21 43.56
N ILE A 100 2.00 11.36 44.34
CA ILE A 100 0.54 11.21 44.28
C ILE A 100 -0.12 12.22 45.20
N HIS A 101 -1.13 12.91 44.67
CA HIS A 101 -1.92 13.88 45.39
C HIS A 101 -3.41 13.61 45.21
N ALA A 102 -4.21 13.89 46.24
CA ALA A 102 -5.66 13.94 46.13
C ALA A 102 -6.22 15.13 46.90
N THR A 103 -7.45 15.52 46.62
CA THR A 103 -8.10 16.65 47.31
C THR A 103 -8.97 16.13 48.45
N ILE A 104 -8.72 16.60 49.67
CA ILE A 104 -9.51 16.36 50.88
C ILE A 104 -9.77 17.71 51.53
N ASN A 105 -10.99 17.98 51.97
CA ASN A 105 -11.38 19.23 52.64
C ASN A 105 -10.90 20.51 51.90
N LYS A 106 -11.06 20.52 50.57
CA LYS A 106 -10.67 21.60 49.63
C LYS A 106 -9.15 21.88 49.58
N LYS A 107 -8.31 20.98 50.10
CA LYS A 107 -6.85 21.09 50.07
C LYS A 107 -6.24 19.87 49.37
N SER A 108 -5.14 20.10 48.66
CA SER A 108 -4.37 19.02 48.05
C SER A 108 -3.44 18.41 49.09
N HIS A 109 -3.59 17.10 49.30
CA HIS A 109 -2.76 16.30 50.19
C HIS A 109 -1.85 15.40 49.36
N LYS A 110 -0.61 15.21 49.83
CA LYS A 110 0.37 14.31 49.24
C LYS A 110 0.30 12.97 49.96
N PHE A 111 0.25 11.87 49.22
CA PHE A 111 0.09 10.52 49.79
C PHE A 111 1.36 9.69 49.66
N ASP A 112 1.86 9.51 48.43
CA ASP A 112 3.05 8.67 48.19
C ASP A 112 4.00 9.30 47.17
N THR A 113 5.25 8.85 47.17
CA THR A 113 6.28 9.27 46.22
C THR A 113 7.25 8.15 45.93
N LYS A 114 7.53 7.94 44.64
CA LYS A 114 8.54 7.00 44.17
C LYS A 114 9.35 7.62 43.04
N THR A 115 10.54 7.08 42.81
CA THR A 115 11.31 7.36 41.60
C THR A 115 11.18 6.22 40.61
N PHE A 116 11.30 6.52 39.33
CA PHE A 116 11.38 5.54 38.27
C PHE A 116 12.22 6.07 37.12
N LYS A 117 12.82 5.18 36.33
CA LYS A 117 13.58 5.53 35.13
C LYS A 117 12.87 5.01 33.90
N THR A 118 12.71 5.84 32.87
CA THR A 118 12.21 5.37 31.58
C THR A 118 13.23 4.45 30.91
N SER A 119 12.74 3.49 30.13
CA SER A 119 13.59 2.44 29.54
C SER A 119 14.38 2.94 28.33
N ILE A 120 15.61 2.47 28.17
CA ILE A 120 16.40 2.64 26.94
C ILE A 120 16.00 1.65 25.84
N ILE A 121 15.28 0.57 26.17
CA ILE A 121 14.89 -0.45 25.22
C ILE A 121 13.84 0.10 24.24
N GLY A 122 14.08 -0.12 22.95
CA GLY A 122 13.35 0.45 21.82
C GLY A 122 13.79 1.85 21.40
N SER A 123 14.84 2.43 21.99
CA SER A 123 15.27 3.82 21.73
C SER A 123 16.09 4.00 20.45
N SER A 124 16.76 2.93 20.00
CA SER A 124 17.75 2.98 18.93
C SER A 124 17.95 1.59 18.33
N LYS A 125 18.63 1.53 17.18
CA LYS A 125 19.04 0.26 16.56
C LYS A 125 19.92 -0.61 17.47
N ASP A 126 20.72 0.01 18.34
CA ASP A 126 21.59 -0.70 19.29
C ASP A 126 20.83 -1.20 20.52
N ASN A 127 19.68 -0.60 20.82
CA ASN A 127 18.82 -0.98 21.94
C ASN A 127 17.39 -1.22 21.44
N PRO A 128 17.14 -2.19 20.54
CA PRO A 128 15.79 -2.44 20.04
C PRO A 128 14.96 -3.20 21.07
N LYS A 129 13.64 -3.18 20.91
CA LYS A 129 12.74 -4.14 21.54
C LYS A 129 12.88 -5.48 20.80
N PRO A 130 13.34 -6.55 21.46
CA PRO A 130 13.42 -7.86 20.81
C PRO A 130 12.02 -8.44 20.61
N ILE A 131 11.82 -9.12 19.50
CA ILE A 131 10.61 -9.86 19.16
C ILE A 131 11.00 -11.32 19.01
N ASN A 132 10.54 -12.16 19.95
CA ASN A 132 10.83 -13.59 19.97
C ASN A 132 9.57 -14.42 19.68
N THR A 133 8.39 -13.82 19.84
CA THR A 133 7.09 -14.48 19.76
C THR A 133 6.08 -13.68 18.95
N ILE A 134 4.99 -14.33 18.56
CA ILE A 134 3.85 -13.67 17.91
C ILE A 134 3.21 -12.65 18.84
N GLU A 135 3.19 -12.92 20.14
CA GLU A 135 2.69 -12.01 21.17
C GLU A 135 3.53 -10.73 21.20
N ASP A 136 4.87 -10.84 21.22
CA ASP A 136 5.76 -9.67 21.11
C ASP A 136 5.48 -8.85 19.84
N PHE A 137 5.24 -9.56 18.72
CA PHE A 137 4.92 -8.93 17.44
C PHE A 137 3.56 -8.20 17.46
N LYS A 138 2.55 -8.71 18.16
CA LYS A 138 1.25 -8.01 18.28
C LYS A 138 1.35 -6.76 19.17
N GLU A 139 2.33 -6.71 20.07
CA GLU A 139 2.52 -5.63 21.03
C GLU A 139 3.19 -4.38 20.44
N ILE A 140 3.70 -4.45 19.21
CA ILE A 140 4.38 -3.34 18.50
C ILE A 140 3.45 -2.11 18.40
N GLU A 141 2.14 -2.30 18.29
CA GLU A 141 1.15 -1.22 18.24
C GLU A 141 1.16 -0.31 19.48
N LYS A 142 1.61 -0.82 20.64
CA LYS A 142 1.64 -0.04 21.89
C LYS A 142 2.72 1.06 21.89
N ASP A 143 3.72 0.96 21.02
CA ASP A 143 4.76 1.98 20.87
C ASP A 143 5.21 2.02 19.40
N ALA A 144 4.39 2.67 18.58
CA ALA A 144 4.54 2.72 17.13
C ALA A 144 5.84 3.37 16.63
N SER A 145 6.58 4.11 17.47
CA SER A 145 7.81 4.82 17.12
C SER A 145 9.08 4.15 17.68
N ALA A 146 8.97 2.93 18.19
CA ALA A 146 10.12 2.19 18.73
C ALA A 146 10.98 1.54 17.65
N TYR A 147 12.22 1.24 18.03
CA TYR A 147 13.07 0.32 17.31
C TYR A 147 12.74 -1.10 17.77
N TYR A 148 12.46 -1.99 16.82
CA TYR A 148 12.15 -3.39 17.02
C TYR A 148 13.12 -4.24 16.22
N ARG A 149 13.45 -5.42 16.74
CA ARG A 149 14.25 -6.40 16.01
C ARG A 149 13.68 -7.81 16.19
N LEU A 150 13.49 -8.55 15.10
CA LEU A 150 13.21 -9.97 15.20
C LEU A 150 14.46 -10.71 15.68
N GLU A 151 14.30 -11.52 16.71
CA GLU A 151 15.36 -12.42 17.19
C GLU A 151 15.12 -13.87 16.70
N GLU A 152 13.86 -14.20 16.40
CA GLU A 152 13.43 -15.51 15.92
C GLU A 152 12.49 -15.40 14.71
N ASP A 153 12.39 -16.49 13.94
CA ASP A 153 11.34 -16.63 12.93
C ASP A 153 9.96 -16.73 13.60
N LEU A 154 8.94 -16.15 12.97
CA LEU A 154 7.56 -16.19 13.47
C LEU A 154 6.67 -16.99 12.52
N ASP A 155 6.00 -18.01 13.05
CA ASP A 155 5.11 -18.88 12.27
C ASP A 155 3.64 -18.71 12.71
N PHE A 156 2.84 -18.10 11.85
CA PHE A 156 1.43 -17.80 12.12
C PHE A 156 0.47 -18.95 11.75
N ALA A 157 0.97 -20.14 11.42
CA ALA A 157 0.15 -21.28 11.03
C ALA A 157 -0.97 -21.57 12.06
N GLY A 158 -2.18 -21.77 11.55
CA GLY A 158 -3.36 -22.07 12.38
C GLY A 158 -3.95 -20.87 13.14
N SER A 159 -3.40 -19.67 12.96
CA SER A 159 -3.91 -18.43 13.57
C SER A 159 -4.34 -17.43 12.50
N GLU A 160 -5.46 -16.75 12.71
CA GLU A 160 -5.82 -15.61 11.86
C GLU A 160 -4.98 -14.40 12.26
N TYR A 161 -4.45 -13.70 11.25
CA TYR A 161 -3.71 -12.47 11.45
C TYR A 161 -4.60 -11.26 11.18
N VAL A 162 -4.56 -10.29 12.10
CA VAL A 162 -5.15 -8.97 11.91
C VAL A 162 -4.01 -8.00 11.72
N SER A 163 -4.00 -7.33 10.57
CA SER A 163 -3.05 -6.28 10.23
C SER A 163 -2.89 -5.26 11.35
N LEU A 164 -1.65 -5.01 11.77
CA LEU A 164 -1.32 -3.95 12.71
C LEU A 164 -1.43 -2.57 12.05
N PHE A 165 -1.60 -1.53 12.85
CA PHE A 165 -1.65 -0.12 12.46
C PHE A 165 -2.83 0.24 11.55
N GLN A 166 -4.02 -0.31 11.83
CA GLN A 166 -5.25 -0.02 11.09
C GLN A 166 -5.72 1.43 11.23
N THR A 167 -5.67 1.96 12.46
CA THR A 167 -6.17 3.31 12.81
C THR A 167 -5.04 4.32 13.00
N THR A 168 -3.81 3.83 13.21
CA THR A 168 -2.58 4.62 13.36
C THR A 168 -1.62 4.28 12.22
N ALA A 169 -0.33 4.64 12.34
CA ALA A 169 0.71 4.23 11.41
C ALA A 169 1.95 3.84 12.19
N PHE A 170 2.68 2.84 11.70
CA PHE A 170 4.01 2.53 12.20
C PHE A 170 4.96 3.68 11.86
N GLN A 171 5.71 4.18 12.84
CA GLN A 171 6.62 5.33 12.69
C GLN A 171 8.05 5.00 13.15
N GLY A 172 8.27 3.76 13.58
CA GLY A 172 9.52 3.29 14.15
C GLY A 172 10.44 2.66 13.11
N HIS A 173 11.30 1.78 13.60
CA HIS A 173 12.18 0.97 12.77
C HIS A 173 11.95 -0.50 13.12
N PHE A 174 11.52 -1.29 12.16
CA PHE A 174 11.36 -2.72 12.28
C PHE A 174 12.48 -3.40 11.51
N ASP A 175 13.43 -3.98 12.23
CA ASP A 175 14.53 -4.76 11.67
C ASP A 175 14.17 -6.25 11.73
N GLY A 176 13.89 -6.85 10.60
CA GLY A 176 13.63 -8.28 10.49
C GLY A 176 14.87 -9.13 10.75
N ASN A 177 16.08 -8.55 10.76
CA ASN A 177 17.33 -9.25 11.08
C ASN A 177 17.52 -10.54 10.24
N ASP A 178 17.11 -10.48 8.97
CA ASP A 178 17.06 -11.57 7.99
C ASP A 178 16.22 -12.78 8.41
N LYS A 179 15.37 -12.62 9.43
CA LYS A 179 14.40 -13.62 9.89
C LYS A 179 13.15 -13.65 9.02
N THR A 180 12.37 -14.70 9.21
CA THR A 180 11.17 -14.97 8.42
C THR A 180 9.90 -14.84 9.25
N ILE A 181 8.92 -14.11 8.72
CA ILE A 181 7.52 -14.19 9.16
C ILE A 181 6.76 -15.04 8.14
N LYS A 182 6.14 -16.14 8.57
CA LYS A 182 5.49 -17.10 7.66
C LYS A 182 4.07 -17.48 8.04
N ASN A 183 3.34 -17.99 7.04
CA ASN A 183 2.03 -18.63 7.18
C ASN A 183 0.92 -17.73 7.77
N PHE A 184 1.01 -16.40 7.63
CA PHE A 184 -0.06 -15.52 8.07
C PHE A 184 -1.16 -15.39 7.01
N THR A 185 -2.41 -15.35 7.46
CA THR A 185 -3.56 -15.14 6.57
C THR A 185 -4.43 -13.99 7.06
N ILE A 186 -4.77 -13.07 6.16
CA ILE A 186 -5.71 -11.97 6.38
C ILE A 186 -6.99 -12.26 5.60
N LYS A 187 -8.12 -12.42 6.30
CA LYS A 187 -9.44 -12.68 5.68
C LYS A 187 -10.46 -11.57 5.88
N THR A 188 -10.16 -10.62 6.77
CA THR A 188 -11.08 -9.54 7.12
C THR A 188 -10.80 -8.32 6.27
N ARG A 189 -11.82 -7.83 5.57
CA ARG A 189 -11.73 -6.57 4.82
C ARG A 189 -11.62 -5.38 5.77
N LYS A 190 -10.60 -4.57 5.54
CA LYS A 190 -10.37 -3.23 6.11
C LYS A 190 -9.86 -2.31 5.01
N THR A 191 -9.82 -1.01 5.28
CA THR A 191 -9.31 0.00 4.33
C THR A 191 -7.87 -0.26 3.93
N TYR A 192 -7.02 -0.63 4.90
CA TYR A 192 -5.59 -0.87 4.74
C TYR A 192 -5.28 -2.31 5.14
N LEU A 193 -4.60 -3.08 4.30
CA LEU A 193 -4.23 -4.46 4.58
C LEU A 193 -2.74 -4.69 4.38
N GLY A 194 -2.18 -5.59 5.20
CA GLY A 194 -0.79 -6.00 5.20
C GLY A 194 -0.27 -6.31 6.59
N LEU A 195 0.97 -6.79 6.69
CA LEU A 195 1.65 -6.99 7.96
C LEU A 195 1.61 -5.69 8.78
N PHE A 196 1.97 -4.57 8.16
CA PHE A 196 1.82 -3.21 8.68
C PHE A 196 0.84 -2.44 7.80
N ALA A 197 -0.43 -2.35 8.19
CA ALA A 197 -1.47 -1.72 7.37
C ALA A 197 -1.05 -0.33 6.85
N ARG A 198 -0.39 0.47 7.71
CA ARG A 198 0.16 1.77 7.36
C ARG A 198 1.59 1.92 7.89
N ASN A 199 2.52 2.26 7.00
CA ASN A 199 3.93 2.49 7.33
C ASN A 199 4.31 3.96 7.09
N ARG A 200 4.91 4.62 8.07
CA ARG A 200 5.61 5.92 8.03
C ARG A 200 7.04 5.82 8.55
N GLY A 201 7.45 4.62 8.96
CA GLY A 201 8.77 4.32 9.49
C GLY A 201 9.60 3.55 8.48
N THR A 202 10.42 2.63 8.98
CA THR A 202 11.24 1.73 8.17
C THR A 202 10.92 0.29 8.52
N ILE A 203 10.63 -0.53 7.50
CA ILE A 203 10.54 -1.98 7.60
C ILE A 203 11.71 -2.53 6.78
N ALA A 204 12.62 -3.26 7.40
CA ALA A 204 13.82 -3.72 6.71
C ALA A 204 14.28 -5.13 7.08
N ASN A 205 15.08 -5.75 6.22
CA ASN A 205 15.76 -7.04 6.42
C ASN A 205 14.81 -8.17 6.81
N LEU A 206 13.72 -8.32 6.07
CA LEU A 206 12.62 -9.21 6.45
C LEU A 206 12.26 -10.15 5.31
N ASN A 207 12.25 -11.44 5.61
CA ASN A 207 11.67 -12.45 4.74
C ASN A 207 10.21 -12.70 5.13
N ILE A 208 9.34 -12.81 4.14
CA ILE A 208 7.94 -13.17 4.31
C ILE A 208 7.63 -14.34 3.39
N ASP A 209 7.23 -15.46 3.99
CA ASP A 209 7.01 -16.70 3.26
C ASP A 209 5.60 -17.24 3.47
N ASN A 210 4.97 -17.70 2.39
CA ASN A 210 3.63 -18.28 2.42
C ASN A 210 2.59 -17.38 3.11
N ALA A 211 2.59 -16.09 2.75
CA ALA A 211 1.64 -15.12 3.26
C ALA A 211 0.43 -14.99 2.32
N GLU A 212 -0.76 -14.86 2.90
CA GLU A 212 -2.00 -14.81 2.13
C GLU A 212 -2.96 -13.70 2.56
N ILE A 213 -3.51 -12.99 1.58
CA ILE A 213 -4.75 -12.22 1.74
C ILE A 213 -5.87 -12.92 0.96
N ARG A 214 -6.96 -13.29 1.65
CA ARG A 214 -8.12 -13.95 1.04
C ARG A 214 -9.42 -13.22 1.38
N LEU A 215 -9.87 -12.35 0.47
CA LEU A 215 -11.04 -11.49 0.67
C LEU A 215 -12.21 -11.94 -0.22
N THR A 216 -12.89 -12.99 0.20
CA THR A 216 -14.04 -13.56 -0.53
C THR A 216 -15.40 -12.96 -0.14
N SER A 217 -15.49 -12.32 1.04
CA SER A 217 -16.70 -11.60 1.46
C SER A 217 -16.85 -10.28 0.71
N THR A 218 -18.06 -9.92 0.33
CA THR A 218 -18.43 -8.73 -0.47
C THR A 218 -19.03 -7.58 0.35
N ALA A 219 -19.21 -7.77 1.66
CA ALA A 219 -19.96 -6.84 2.51
C ALA A 219 -19.22 -5.54 2.88
N LEU A 220 -17.91 -5.46 2.63
CA LEU A 220 -17.03 -4.36 3.02
C LEU A 220 -16.06 -4.05 1.86
N TYR A 221 -15.41 -2.88 1.90
CA TYR A 221 -14.45 -2.45 0.87
C TYR A 221 -13.01 -2.44 1.42
N SER A 222 -12.05 -2.69 0.53
CA SER A 222 -10.62 -2.59 0.83
C SER A 222 -9.93 -1.78 -0.26
N GLN A 223 -9.38 -0.63 0.11
CA GLN A 223 -8.79 0.31 -0.85
C GLN A 223 -7.30 0.05 -1.06
N TYR A 224 -6.58 -0.34 -0.01
CA TYR A 224 -5.14 -0.47 -0.03
C TYR A 224 -4.74 -1.88 0.42
N ILE A 225 -4.35 -2.72 -0.53
CA ILE A 225 -4.17 -4.16 -0.33
C ILE A 225 -2.72 -4.54 -0.65
N SER A 226 -2.01 -5.08 0.34
CA SER A 226 -0.69 -5.70 0.13
C SER A 226 -0.29 -6.59 1.28
N LEU A 227 0.76 -7.39 1.12
CA LEU A 227 1.24 -8.28 2.19
C LEU A 227 2.15 -7.56 3.20
N VAL A 228 2.87 -6.50 2.80
CA VAL A 228 3.71 -5.73 3.73
C VAL A 228 2.97 -4.48 4.23
N SER A 229 2.69 -3.50 3.36
CA SER A 229 2.02 -2.27 3.79
C SER A 229 1.02 -1.68 2.81
N GLY A 230 -0.27 -1.74 3.17
CA GLY A 230 -1.36 -1.25 2.34
C GLY A 230 -1.10 0.18 1.88
N ARG A 231 -0.73 1.07 2.81
CA ARG A 231 -0.25 2.41 2.47
C ARG A 231 1.14 2.64 3.05
N ASN A 232 2.13 2.79 2.18
CA ASN A 232 3.49 3.13 2.53
C ASN A 232 3.74 4.63 2.34
N GLU A 233 4.08 5.30 3.43
CA GLU A 233 4.53 6.70 3.53
C GLU A 233 5.99 6.74 4.05
N GLY A 234 6.68 5.58 4.11
CA GLY A 234 8.02 5.41 4.67
C GLY A 234 8.92 4.54 3.78
N THR A 235 9.78 3.74 4.39
CA THR A 235 10.75 2.89 3.69
C THR A 235 10.48 1.40 3.89
N ILE A 236 10.50 0.66 2.79
CA ILE A 236 10.59 -0.81 2.73
C ILE A 236 11.94 -1.12 2.07
N ASP A 237 12.85 -1.78 2.79
CA ASP A 237 14.24 -1.99 2.36
C ASP A 237 14.69 -3.43 2.64
N ASN A 238 15.17 -4.18 1.65
CA ASN A 238 15.60 -5.56 1.86
C ASN A 238 14.45 -6.43 2.42
N VAL A 239 13.29 -6.39 1.76
CA VAL A 239 12.10 -7.18 2.11
C VAL A 239 11.72 -8.10 0.96
N HIS A 240 11.53 -9.37 1.27
CA HIS A 240 11.36 -10.42 0.25
C HIS A 240 10.10 -11.23 0.50
N LEU A 241 9.19 -11.25 -0.47
CA LEU A 241 8.04 -12.16 -0.46
C LEU A 241 8.36 -13.43 -1.26
N THR A 242 8.06 -14.58 -0.67
CA THR A 242 8.11 -15.89 -1.35
C THR A 242 6.81 -16.66 -1.14
N ASN A 243 6.45 -17.48 -2.13
CA ASN A 243 5.30 -18.40 -2.08
C ASN A 243 3.98 -17.74 -1.63
N SER A 244 3.77 -16.47 -1.96
CA SER A 244 2.69 -15.67 -1.37
C SER A 244 1.55 -15.42 -2.35
N LYS A 245 0.34 -15.15 -1.84
CA LYS A 245 -0.85 -15.01 -2.70
C LYS A 245 -1.82 -13.93 -2.22
N ILE A 246 -2.44 -13.21 -3.16
CA ILE A 246 -3.56 -12.31 -2.91
C ILE A 246 -4.78 -12.77 -3.74
N ILE A 247 -5.86 -13.14 -3.04
CA ILE A 247 -7.15 -13.51 -3.61
C ILE A 247 -8.19 -12.49 -3.17
N THR A 248 -8.85 -11.81 -4.11
CA THR A 248 -9.93 -10.86 -3.77
C THR A 248 -11.02 -10.83 -4.83
N ALA A 249 -12.27 -10.73 -4.37
CA ALA A 249 -13.43 -10.48 -5.22
C ALA A 249 -14.04 -9.11 -4.91
N PHE A 250 -14.17 -8.25 -5.91
CA PHE A 250 -14.77 -6.92 -5.75
C PHE A 250 -16.22 -6.90 -6.21
N SER A 251 -17.09 -6.33 -5.38
CA SER A 251 -18.53 -6.20 -5.63
C SER A 251 -19.05 -4.79 -5.32
N TYR A 252 -18.17 -3.78 -5.38
CA TYR A 252 -18.50 -2.39 -5.07
C TYR A 252 -17.98 -1.46 -6.17
N THR A 253 -18.43 -0.21 -6.16
CA THR A 253 -17.89 0.83 -7.03
C THR A 253 -16.87 1.66 -6.27
N GLY A 254 -15.67 1.83 -6.82
CA GLY A 254 -14.60 2.59 -6.18
C GLY A 254 -13.22 2.26 -6.75
N VAL A 255 -12.17 2.70 -6.04
CA VAL A 255 -10.78 2.50 -6.44
C VAL A 255 -10.10 1.53 -5.47
N SER A 256 -9.28 0.61 -5.99
CA SER A 256 -8.41 -0.25 -5.20
C SER A 256 -6.96 -0.22 -5.71
N HIS A 257 -6.01 -0.32 -4.79
CA HIS A 257 -4.58 -0.35 -5.07
C HIS A 257 -4.02 -1.62 -4.45
N ILE A 258 -3.49 -2.49 -5.30
CA ILE A 258 -3.09 -3.85 -4.94
C ILE A 258 -1.63 -4.03 -5.30
N GLY A 259 -0.79 -4.37 -4.32
CA GLY A 259 0.56 -4.82 -4.64
C GLY A 259 1.12 -5.80 -3.64
N GLY A 260 2.25 -6.43 -3.95
CA GLY A 260 2.87 -7.39 -3.04
C GLY A 260 3.43 -6.67 -1.81
N LEU A 261 4.32 -5.71 -2.02
CA LEU A 261 4.97 -4.96 -0.94
C LEU A 261 4.13 -3.76 -0.50
N SER A 262 3.57 -2.99 -1.44
CA SER A 262 2.68 -1.89 -1.07
C SER A 262 1.45 -1.77 -1.96
N GLY A 263 0.29 -1.49 -1.34
CA GLY A 263 -0.90 -1.14 -2.10
C GLY A 263 -0.70 0.23 -2.75
N TYR A 264 -0.32 1.22 -1.94
CA TYR A 264 -0.09 2.60 -2.36
C TYR A 264 1.21 3.14 -1.73
N ASN A 265 2.18 3.38 -2.59
CA ASN A 265 3.47 3.98 -2.26
C ASN A 265 3.36 5.50 -2.45
N ASP A 266 3.23 6.21 -1.34
CA ASP A 266 2.92 7.64 -1.26
C ASP A 266 4.14 8.54 -1.59
N SER A 267 3.95 9.85 -1.54
CA SER A 267 5.03 10.81 -1.77
C SER A 267 6.19 10.55 -0.82
N ASP A 268 7.41 10.49 -1.39
CA ASP A 268 8.67 10.23 -0.67
C ASP A 268 8.81 8.82 -0.08
N ALA A 269 7.83 7.94 -0.29
CA ALA A 269 7.95 6.54 0.05
C ALA A 269 8.96 5.84 -0.86
N VAL A 270 9.72 4.91 -0.27
CA VAL A 270 10.80 4.18 -0.95
C VAL A 270 10.62 2.69 -0.75
N ILE A 271 10.66 1.94 -1.84
CA ILE A 271 10.89 0.50 -1.84
C ILE A 271 12.25 0.26 -2.47
N LYS A 272 13.14 -0.46 -1.80
CA LYS A 272 14.46 -0.74 -2.39
C LYS A 272 15.04 -2.08 -1.96
N ASN A 273 15.94 -2.62 -2.78
CA ASN A 273 16.62 -3.90 -2.53
C ASN A 273 15.64 -5.04 -2.22
N SER A 274 14.43 -5.00 -2.78
CA SER A 274 13.32 -5.85 -2.33
C SER A 274 12.84 -6.75 -3.46
N SER A 275 12.19 -7.87 -3.12
CA SER A 275 11.61 -8.75 -4.12
C SER A 275 10.21 -9.24 -3.75
N ALA A 276 9.42 -9.55 -4.77
CA ALA A 276 8.10 -10.12 -4.58
C ALA A 276 7.87 -11.27 -5.57
N GLN A 277 7.85 -12.50 -5.06
CA GLN A 277 7.28 -13.66 -5.75
C GLN A 277 5.84 -13.86 -5.23
N ILE A 278 4.85 -13.57 -6.08
CA ILE A 278 3.47 -13.47 -5.64
C ILE A 278 2.44 -13.79 -6.73
N ASP A 279 1.41 -14.54 -6.35
CA ASP A 279 0.27 -14.85 -7.21
C ASP A 279 -0.92 -13.93 -6.90
N PHE A 280 -1.62 -13.49 -7.94
CA PHE A 280 -2.85 -12.71 -7.84
C PHE A 280 -4.03 -13.42 -8.49
N GLU A 281 -5.12 -13.57 -7.73
CA GLU A 281 -6.40 -14.05 -8.24
C GLU A 281 -7.47 -13.00 -7.95
N ILE A 282 -7.80 -12.19 -8.96
CA ILE A 282 -8.63 -11.00 -8.82
C ILE A 282 -9.91 -11.17 -9.61
N ASN A 283 -11.04 -11.11 -8.91
CA ASN A 283 -12.36 -11.18 -9.52
C ASN A 283 -13.11 -9.85 -9.34
N ALA A 284 -12.90 -8.91 -10.27
CA ALA A 284 -13.52 -7.59 -10.29
C ALA A 284 -14.71 -7.54 -11.27
N ILE A 285 -15.81 -8.21 -10.92
CA ILE A 285 -17.04 -8.29 -11.75
C ILE A 285 -18.00 -7.11 -11.54
N SER A 286 -17.56 -6.09 -10.82
CA SER A 286 -18.30 -4.86 -10.56
C SER A 286 -17.43 -3.67 -10.96
N ARG A 287 -17.99 -2.46 -10.87
CA ARG A 287 -17.33 -1.20 -11.28
C ARG A 287 -16.23 -0.72 -10.34
N THR A 288 -15.29 -1.60 -10.02
CA THR A 288 -14.09 -1.27 -9.26
C THR A 288 -12.98 -0.96 -10.24
N GLU A 289 -12.50 0.28 -10.23
CA GLU A 289 -11.24 0.63 -10.85
C GLU A 289 -10.11 0.12 -9.96
N PHE A 290 -9.07 -0.48 -10.54
CA PHE A 290 -7.92 -0.88 -9.73
C PHE A 290 -6.59 -0.79 -10.45
N SER A 291 -5.56 -0.69 -9.62
CA SER A 291 -4.17 -0.75 -10.04
C SER A 291 -3.51 -1.94 -9.35
N LEU A 292 -2.76 -2.74 -10.10
CA LEU A 292 -2.13 -3.95 -9.60
C LEU A 292 -0.67 -4.05 -10.06
N GLY A 293 0.24 -4.29 -9.12
CA GLY A 293 1.61 -4.70 -9.47
C GLY A 293 2.34 -5.46 -8.36
N GLY A 294 3.29 -6.32 -8.73
CA GLY A 294 4.00 -7.19 -7.80
C GLY A 294 4.72 -6.47 -6.67
N LEU A 295 5.33 -5.31 -6.95
CA LEU A 295 5.95 -4.48 -5.91
C LEU A 295 4.97 -3.47 -5.33
N ALA A 296 4.30 -2.70 -6.20
CA ALA A 296 3.38 -1.67 -5.79
C ALA A 296 2.11 -1.60 -6.68
N GLY A 297 0.95 -1.41 -6.06
CA GLY A 297 -0.27 -1.12 -6.82
C GLY A 297 -0.21 0.26 -7.46
N THR A 298 0.05 1.28 -6.65
CA THR A 298 0.24 2.66 -7.12
C THR A 298 1.49 3.30 -6.54
N MET A 299 2.17 4.09 -7.35
CA MET A 299 3.23 5.03 -6.95
C MET A 299 2.77 6.47 -7.18
N ALA A 300 3.00 7.32 -6.18
CA ALA A 300 2.66 8.74 -6.22
C ALA A 300 3.86 9.58 -5.76
N SER A 301 4.67 10.12 -6.69
CA SER A 301 5.94 10.79 -6.39
C SER A 301 6.92 9.93 -5.55
N ALA A 302 6.88 8.62 -5.80
CA ALA A 302 7.55 7.61 -4.99
C ALA A 302 8.73 6.97 -5.74
N ILE A 303 9.54 6.20 -5.03
CA ILE A 303 10.77 5.60 -5.56
C ILE A 303 10.75 4.08 -5.38
N ILE A 304 11.13 3.36 -6.44
CA ILE A 304 11.45 1.93 -6.39
C ILE A 304 12.85 1.72 -7.00
N GLU A 305 13.76 1.11 -6.24
CA GLU A 305 15.15 0.91 -6.68
C GLU A 305 15.62 -0.53 -6.43
N ASN A 306 16.44 -1.08 -7.33
CA ASN A 306 17.14 -2.36 -7.14
C ASN A 306 16.20 -3.49 -6.69
N SER A 307 15.07 -3.65 -7.39
CA SER A 307 13.98 -4.53 -6.92
C SER A 307 13.44 -5.41 -8.04
N HIS A 308 12.88 -6.56 -7.66
CA HIS A 308 12.45 -7.59 -8.61
C HIS A 308 11.04 -8.12 -8.30
N ALA A 309 10.23 -8.31 -9.33
CA ALA A 309 8.92 -8.94 -9.23
C ALA A 309 8.84 -10.21 -10.08
N ASP A 310 8.31 -11.29 -9.51
CA ASP A 310 7.97 -12.53 -10.21
C ASP A 310 6.49 -12.83 -9.94
N VAL A 311 5.66 -12.67 -10.96
CA VAL A 311 4.21 -12.49 -10.77
C VAL A 311 3.38 -13.30 -11.74
N GLU A 312 2.47 -14.11 -11.19
CA GLU A 312 1.35 -14.69 -11.91
C GLU A 312 0.06 -13.93 -11.58
N ILE A 313 -0.71 -13.54 -12.60
CA ILE A 313 -1.98 -12.83 -12.44
C ILE A 313 -3.08 -13.54 -13.23
N ILE A 314 -4.15 -13.92 -12.52
CA ILE A 314 -5.43 -14.32 -13.11
C ILE A 314 -6.47 -13.26 -12.77
N LEU A 315 -6.99 -12.57 -13.80
CA LEU A 315 -7.84 -11.41 -13.64
C LEU A 315 -9.14 -11.52 -14.42
N ASN A 316 -10.27 -11.38 -13.72
CA ASN A 316 -11.54 -10.98 -14.32
C ASN A 316 -11.78 -9.50 -14.00
N ASN A 317 -11.92 -8.68 -15.04
CA ASN A 317 -12.08 -7.24 -14.97
C ASN A 317 -13.41 -6.83 -15.61
N ALA A 318 -14.06 -5.80 -15.06
CA ALA A 318 -15.30 -5.23 -15.59
C ALA A 318 -15.26 -3.69 -15.70
N ASP A 319 -14.09 -3.06 -15.49
CA ASP A 319 -13.93 -1.60 -15.51
C ASP A 319 -12.50 -1.19 -15.96
N THR A 320 -12.09 0.05 -15.69
CA THR A 320 -10.73 0.56 -15.89
C THR A 320 -9.74 -0.18 -14.99
N ALA A 321 -8.60 -0.59 -15.55
CA ALA A 321 -7.59 -1.34 -14.83
C ALA A 321 -6.17 -1.01 -15.32
N ASP A 322 -5.25 -0.78 -14.38
CA ASP A 322 -3.83 -0.59 -14.68
C ASP A 322 -2.99 -1.70 -14.05
N ILE A 323 -2.45 -2.59 -14.87
CA ILE A 323 -1.78 -3.81 -14.43
C ILE A 323 -0.34 -3.82 -14.91
N GLY A 324 0.61 -3.92 -13.98
CA GLY A 324 2.03 -4.09 -14.28
C GLY A 324 2.63 -5.27 -13.54
N GLY A 325 3.67 -5.90 -14.07
CA GLY A 325 4.40 -6.93 -13.30
C GLY A 325 5.04 -6.35 -12.04
N ALA A 326 5.62 -5.15 -12.09
CA ALA A 326 6.16 -4.47 -10.91
C ALA A 326 5.18 -3.44 -10.33
N VAL A 327 4.58 -2.59 -11.17
CA VAL A 327 3.78 -1.44 -10.73
C VAL A 327 2.48 -1.32 -11.52
N GLY A 328 1.34 -1.19 -10.85
CA GLY A 328 0.07 -0.95 -11.57
C GLY A 328 0.03 0.44 -12.21
N ARG A 329 0.03 1.49 -11.37
CA ARG A 329 -0.04 2.89 -11.79
C ARG A 329 1.10 3.71 -11.18
N SER A 330 1.75 4.55 -11.96
CA SER A 330 2.66 5.58 -11.47
C SER A 330 2.23 6.97 -11.90
N SER A 331 2.27 7.90 -10.95
CA SER A 331 1.94 9.30 -11.16
C SER A 331 2.80 10.22 -10.29
N SER A 332 2.90 11.49 -10.64
CA SER A 332 3.46 12.55 -9.81
C SER A 332 2.34 13.30 -9.08
N LEU A 333 2.42 13.41 -7.76
CA LEU A 333 1.72 14.40 -6.96
C LEU A 333 2.73 15.49 -6.60
N SER A 334 2.65 16.68 -7.22
CA SER A 334 3.56 17.84 -7.10
C SER A 334 4.76 17.88 -8.07
N ALA A 335 5.83 18.62 -7.72
CA ALA A 335 7.00 18.85 -8.58
C ALA A 335 8.03 17.71 -8.55
N LYS A 336 7.76 16.64 -7.79
CA LYS A 336 8.62 15.46 -7.70
C LYS A 336 8.07 14.36 -8.61
N ARG A 337 8.96 13.85 -9.47
CA ARG A 337 8.67 12.74 -10.37
C ARG A 337 8.77 11.40 -9.63
N SER A 338 7.91 10.45 -9.95
CA SER A 338 8.13 9.04 -9.55
C SER A 338 9.32 8.43 -10.29
N TYR A 339 10.07 7.54 -9.64
CA TYR A 339 11.27 6.96 -10.22
C TYR A 339 11.34 5.44 -9.99
N LEU A 340 11.52 4.69 -11.08
CA LEU A 340 11.92 3.30 -11.05
C LEU A 340 13.35 3.21 -11.58
N LYS A 341 14.25 2.59 -10.79
CA LYS A 341 15.65 2.38 -11.18
C LYS A 341 16.09 0.95 -10.93
N GLN A 342 16.73 0.30 -11.90
CA GLN A 342 17.26 -1.05 -11.71
C GLN A 342 16.17 -2.01 -11.22
N VAL A 343 15.04 -2.00 -11.94
CA VAL A 343 13.86 -2.83 -11.62
C VAL A 343 13.72 -3.92 -12.68
N SER A 344 13.40 -5.13 -12.25
CA SER A 344 13.06 -6.22 -13.18
C SER A 344 11.72 -6.85 -12.84
N ALA A 345 11.06 -7.40 -13.85
CA ALA A 345 9.78 -8.07 -13.69
C ALA A 345 9.65 -9.27 -14.64
N ASN A 346 9.21 -10.40 -14.08
CA ASN A 346 8.65 -11.53 -14.82
C ASN A 346 7.14 -11.52 -14.60
N LEU A 347 6.37 -11.50 -15.69
CA LEU A 347 4.92 -11.44 -15.64
C LEU A 347 4.30 -12.54 -16.50
N ASP A 348 3.50 -13.38 -15.87
CA ASP A 348 2.50 -14.24 -16.53
C ASP A 348 1.10 -13.71 -16.20
N LEU A 349 0.43 -13.08 -17.17
CA LEU A 349 -0.89 -12.46 -17.01
C LEU A 349 -1.93 -13.16 -17.88
N THR A 350 -2.99 -13.66 -17.27
CA THR A 350 -4.22 -14.06 -17.95
C THR A 350 -5.37 -13.16 -17.54
N VAL A 351 -6.03 -12.52 -18.52
CA VAL A 351 -7.06 -11.51 -18.27
C VAL A 351 -8.31 -11.69 -19.13
N LYS A 352 -9.47 -11.55 -18.49
CA LYS A 352 -10.78 -11.36 -19.13
C LYS A 352 -11.30 -9.99 -18.76
N THR A 353 -11.63 -9.17 -19.75
CA THR A 353 -12.31 -7.89 -19.56
C THR A 353 -13.72 -7.97 -20.14
N GLU A 354 -14.71 -7.86 -19.25
CA GLU A 354 -16.14 -7.93 -19.58
C GLU A 354 -16.91 -6.77 -18.93
N VAL A 355 -17.02 -5.67 -19.67
CA VAL A 355 -17.75 -4.48 -19.19
C VAL A 355 -19.23 -4.64 -19.49
N THR A 356 -20.02 -4.84 -18.44
CA THR A 356 -21.48 -5.05 -18.54
C THR A 356 -22.30 -3.89 -17.97
N ALA A 357 -21.66 -2.94 -17.28
CA ALA A 357 -22.29 -1.75 -16.73
C ALA A 357 -21.29 -0.58 -16.65
N ILE A 358 -21.75 0.63 -16.94
CA ILE A 358 -20.98 1.88 -16.87
C ILE A 358 -21.84 3.03 -16.33
N THR A 359 -21.22 4.13 -15.92
CA THR A 359 -21.89 5.44 -15.87
C THR A 359 -22.02 5.99 -17.30
N TYR A 360 -23.10 6.71 -17.61
CA TYR A 360 -23.36 7.25 -18.95
C TYR A 360 -22.13 7.96 -19.56
N ASN A 361 -21.70 7.51 -20.75
CA ASN A 361 -20.55 8.05 -21.50
C ASN A 361 -19.20 8.03 -20.75
N GLU A 362 -19.05 7.12 -19.80
CA GLU A 362 -17.77 6.80 -19.16
C GLU A 362 -16.80 6.18 -20.18
N VAL A 363 -15.51 6.50 -20.04
CA VAL A 363 -14.43 5.93 -20.85
C VAL A 363 -13.80 4.81 -20.05
N ILE A 364 -13.72 3.62 -20.65
CA ILE A 364 -13.01 2.49 -20.08
C ILE A 364 -11.58 2.47 -20.63
N GLU A 365 -10.60 2.51 -19.74
CA GLU A 365 -9.19 2.38 -20.09
C GLU A 365 -8.58 1.18 -19.38
N VAL A 366 -8.08 0.21 -20.14
CA VAL A 366 -7.31 -0.91 -19.59
C VAL A 366 -5.88 -0.81 -20.10
N SER A 367 -4.92 -0.76 -19.18
CA SER A 367 -3.49 -0.67 -19.49
C SER A 367 -2.71 -1.82 -18.85
N LEU A 368 -2.08 -2.64 -19.68
CA LEU A 368 -1.31 -3.82 -19.27
C LEU A 368 0.15 -3.67 -19.67
N GLY A 369 1.06 -3.80 -18.72
CA GLY A 369 2.50 -3.72 -18.96
C GLY A 369 3.26 -4.85 -18.28
N GLY A 370 4.34 -5.34 -18.88
CA GLY A 370 5.21 -6.29 -18.18
C GLY A 370 5.89 -5.70 -16.95
N LEU A 371 6.28 -4.43 -16.98
CA LEU A 371 6.80 -3.71 -15.81
C LEU A 371 5.71 -2.85 -15.17
N ILE A 372 5.06 -2.01 -15.96
CA ILE A 372 4.15 -0.97 -15.46
C ILE A 372 2.86 -0.85 -16.27
N GLY A 373 1.71 -0.89 -15.63
CA GLY A 373 0.43 -0.73 -16.32
C GLY A 373 0.32 0.64 -16.97
N LYS A 374 0.29 1.69 -16.15
CA LYS A 374 0.18 3.09 -16.61
C LYS A 374 1.16 4.00 -15.89
N ALA A 375 1.91 4.81 -16.63
CA ALA A 375 2.83 5.78 -16.08
C ALA A 375 2.51 7.20 -16.58
N SER A 376 2.54 8.18 -15.68
CA SER A 376 2.44 9.60 -15.99
C SER A 376 3.49 10.37 -15.19
N ASP A 377 4.24 11.24 -15.86
CA ASP A 377 5.39 11.96 -15.28
C ASP A 377 6.23 11.03 -14.38
N THR A 378 6.78 9.98 -14.99
CA THR A 378 7.57 8.95 -14.31
C THR A 378 8.90 8.77 -15.04
N LYS A 379 9.99 8.61 -14.29
CA LYS A 379 11.28 8.18 -14.84
C LYS A 379 11.41 6.67 -14.65
N ILE A 380 11.77 5.95 -15.69
CA ILE A 380 12.11 4.53 -15.66
C ILE A 380 13.50 4.41 -16.25
N ASP A 381 14.42 3.82 -15.51
CA ASP A 381 15.84 3.81 -15.83
C ASP A 381 16.41 2.45 -15.48
N GLU A 382 17.07 1.79 -16.44
CA GLU A 382 17.66 0.46 -16.26
C GLU A 382 16.60 -0.57 -15.84
N ALA A 383 15.72 -0.97 -16.77
CA ALA A 383 14.70 -1.99 -16.50
C ALA A 383 14.78 -3.18 -17.45
N ALA A 384 14.56 -4.39 -16.92
CA ALA A 384 14.58 -5.63 -17.67
C ALA A 384 13.28 -6.43 -17.42
N VAL A 385 12.60 -6.83 -18.49
CA VAL A 385 11.25 -7.40 -18.40
C VAL A 385 11.11 -8.66 -19.23
N VAL A 386 10.43 -9.66 -18.69
CA VAL A 386 9.89 -10.80 -19.44
C VAL A 386 8.39 -10.84 -19.19
N ALA A 387 7.59 -10.70 -20.24
CA ALA A 387 6.15 -10.58 -20.13
C ALA A 387 5.41 -11.53 -21.07
N ASN A 388 4.50 -12.32 -20.51
CA ASN A 388 3.55 -13.13 -21.22
C ASN A 388 2.14 -12.68 -20.84
N ILE A 389 1.46 -12.01 -21.77
CA ILE A 389 0.14 -11.41 -21.56
C ILE A 389 -0.88 -12.11 -22.46
N ASN A 390 -1.80 -12.84 -21.85
CA ASN A 390 -2.89 -13.55 -22.51
C ASN A 390 -4.24 -12.88 -22.20
N VAL A 391 -4.82 -12.23 -23.22
CA VAL A 391 -6.13 -11.58 -23.15
C VAL A 391 -7.16 -12.55 -23.73
N GLU A 392 -7.83 -13.29 -22.84
CA GLU A 392 -8.81 -14.32 -23.21
C GLU A 392 -10.15 -13.72 -23.63
N LYS A 393 -10.49 -12.51 -23.16
CA LYS A 393 -11.77 -11.88 -23.54
C LYS A 393 -11.70 -10.38 -23.41
N LEU A 394 -12.30 -9.67 -24.37
CA LEU A 394 -12.36 -8.22 -24.38
C LEU A 394 -13.70 -7.74 -24.92
N THR A 395 -14.71 -7.60 -24.06
CA THR A 395 -16.06 -7.22 -24.49
C THR A 395 -16.61 -6.05 -23.71
N HIS A 396 -17.30 -5.14 -24.42
CA HIS A 396 -18.09 -4.08 -23.82
C HIS A 396 -19.54 -4.15 -24.30
N SER A 397 -20.49 -4.56 -23.44
CA SER A 397 -21.87 -4.82 -23.87
C SER A 397 -22.84 -3.65 -23.70
N VAL A 398 -22.42 -2.51 -23.14
CA VAL A 398 -23.33 -1.39 -22.83
C VAL A 398 -23.51 -0.45 -24.01
N SER A 399 -24.75 -0.06 -24.33
CA SER A 399 -25.08 0.77 -25.50
C SER A 399 -24.78 2.26 -25.35
N THR A 400 -24.51 2.75 -24.14
CA THR A 400 -24.24 4.16 -23.82
C THR A 400 -22.76 4.45 -23.58
N GLN A 401 -21.88 3.63 -24.14
CA GLN A 401 -20.43 3.73 -24.00
C GLN A 401 -19.86 5.00 -24.63
N SER A 402 -18.67 5.39 -24.17
CA SER A 402 -17.88 6.35 -24.92
C SER A 402 -17.45 5.78 -26.28
N LYS A 403 -17.00 6.64 -27.18
CA LYS A 403 -16.34 6.25 -28.44
C LYS A 403 -14.83 6.37 -28.32
N ARG A 404 -14.31 6.08 -27.13
CA ARG A 404 -12.91 6.29 -26.73
C ARG A 404 -12.39 5.17 -25.83
N ASP A 405 -13.13 4.07 -25.72
CA ASP A 405 -12.70 2.97 -24.86
C ASP A 405 -11.41 2.38 -25.42
N THR A 406 -10.42 2.26 -24.55
CA THR A 406 -9.03 1.99 -24.93
C THR A 406 -8.50 0.79 -24.18
N TYR A 407 -7.87 -0.11 -24.93
CA TYR A 407 -7.14 -1.24 -24.40
C TYR A 407 -5.69 -1.16 -24.88
N ALA A 408 -4.76 -0.86 -23.98
CA ALA A 408 -3.34 -0.72 -24.29
C ALA A 408 -2.55 -1.84 -23.59
N SER A 409 -1.80 -2.62 -24.36
CA SER A 409 -0.94 -3.68 -23.83
C SER A 409 0.46 -3.56 -24.40
N GLY A 410 1.48 -3.60 -23.54
CA GLY A 410 2.87 -3.58 -23.98
C GLY A 410 3.81 -4.39 -23.12
N GLY A 411 4.92 -4.81 -23.72
CA GLY A 411 5.93 -5.62 -23.06
C GLY A 411 6.56 -4.97 -21.85
N LEU A 412 6.90 -3.68 -21.94
CA LEU A 412 7.31 -2.86 -20.82
C LEU A 412 6.10 -2.23 -20.13
N ALA A 413 5.25 -1.55 -20.91
CA ALA A 413 4.18 -0.72 -20.38
C ALA A 413 2.91 -0.75 -21.22
N GLY A 414 1.75 -0.71 -20.55
CA GLY A 414 0.49 -0.49 -21.23
C GLY A 414 0.43 0.92 -21.79
N THR A 415 0.51 1.90 -20.88
CA THR A 415 0.39 3.32 -21.21
C THR A 415 1.51 4.16 -20.58
N ILE A 416 2.18 4.99 -21.39
CA ILE A 416 3.17 5.98 -20.94
C ILE A 416 2.72 7.39 -21.34
N ALA A 417 2.68 8.32 -20.40
CA ALA A 417 2.16 9.66 -20.63
C ALA A 417 2.94 10.79 -19.92
N SER A 418 2.57 12.03 -20.25
CA SER A 418 2.83 13.23 -19.43
C SER A 418 4.31 13.48 -19.09
N ASN A 419 5.17 13.60 -20.11
CA ASN A 419 6.61 13.85 -19.97
C ASN A 419 7.40 12.76 -19.23
N SER A 420 6.89 11.53 -19.20
CA SER A 420 7.66 10.38 -18.71
C SER A 420 8.94 10.19 -19.53
N ALA A 421 10.00 9.71 -18.88
CA ALA A 421 11.31 9.47 -19.47
C ALA A 421 11.73 8.02 -19.22
N LEU A 422 12.03 7.30 -20.29
CA LEU A 422 12.42 5.89 -20.26
C LEU A 422 13.84 5.79 -20.82
N GLU A 423 14.74 5.18 -20.05
CA GLU A 423 16.16 5.08 -20.32
C GLU A 423 16.65 3.64 -20.07
N ASN A 424 17.43 3.07 -20.99
CA ASN A 424 18.06 1.75 -20.84
C ASN A 424 17.08 0.62 -20.49
N ILE A 425 16.20 0.27 -21.42
CA ILE A 425 15.14 -0.71 -21.17
C ILE A 425 15.27 -1.91 -22.10
N LEU A 426 15.19 -3.11 -21.53
CA LEU A 426 15.09 -4.37 -22.25
C LEU A 426 13.74 -5.04 -21.94
N ALA A 427 12.97 -5.39 -22.97
CA ALA A 427 11.74 -6.17 -22.81
C ALA A 427 11.73 -7.37 -23.75
N GLU A 428 11.39 -8.54 -23.22
CA GLU A 428 11.04 -9.73 -23.99
C GLU A 428 9.57 -10.03 -23.75
N THR A 429 8.81 -10.28 -24.81
CA THR A 429 7.36 -10.14 -24.71
C THR A 429 6.60 -11.06 -25.64
N LYS A 430 5.59 -11.71 -25.08
CA LYS A 430 4.53 -12.40 -25.79
C LYS A 430 3.20 -11.77 -25.40
N ILE A 431 2.45 -11.24 -26.36
CA ILE A 431 1.09 -10.76 -26.15
C ILE A 431 0.17 -11.55 -27.07
N THR A 432 -0.83 -12.19 -26.48
CA THR A 432 -1.89 -12.90 -27.19
C THR A 432 -3.21 -12.22 -26.90
N LEU A 433 -3.83 -11.67 -27.93
CA LEU A 433 -5.15 -11.05 -27.88
C LEU A 433 -6.14 -11.93 -28.65
N GLY A 434 -7.05 -12.57 -27.92
CA GLY A 434 -7.88 -13.64 -28.47
C GLY A 434 -7.11 -14.96 -28.57
N GLY A 435 -7.81 -16.09 -28.45
CA GLY A 435 -7.14 -17.39 -28.34
C GLY A 435 -8.03 -18.64 -28.35
N SER A 436 -9.34 -18.47 -28.43
CA SER A 436 -10.33 -19.55 -28.53
C SER A 436 -11.49 -19.12 -29.41
N GLU A 437 -12.23 -20.06 -30.01
CA GLU A 437 -13.41 -19.75 -30.84
C GLU A 437 -14.54 -19.03 -30.06
N GLU A 438 -14.45 -18.97 -28.73
CA GLU A 438 -15.37 -18.22 -27.85
C GLU A 438 -14.88 -16.81 -27.47
N THR A 439 -13.68 -16.41 -27.90
CA THR A 439 -13.15 -15.07 -27.58
C THR A 439 -13.85 -14.01 -28.40
N ASN A 440 -14.65 -13.18 -27.74
CA ASN A 440 -15.26 -12.00 -28.35
C ASN A 440 -14.41 -10.76 -28.05
N ILE A 441 -13.88 -10.12 -29.09
CA ILE A 441 -13.36 -8.74 -29.04
C ILE A 441 -14.48 -7.82 -29.51
N ASP A 442 -15.30 -7.33 -28.60
CA ASP A 442 -16.48 -6.55 -28.99
C ASP A 442 -16.46 -5.16 -28.36
N ARG A 443 -16.77 -4.15 -29.19
CA ARG A 443 -17.10 -2.78 -28.78
C ARG A 443 -16.04 -2.02 -27.97
N PHE A 444 -14.76 -2.38 -28.07
CA PHE A 444 -13.66 -1.48 -27.71
C PHE A 444 -13.25 -0.65 -28.92
N ASP A 445 -13.15 0.67 -28.77
CA ASP A 445 -12.87 1.57 -29.91
C ASP A 445 -11.42 1.47 -30.36
N PHE A 446 -10.49 1.39 -29.41
CA PHE A 446 -9.06 1.41 -29.65
C PHE A 446 -8.34 0.30 -28.91
N ILE A 447 -7.55 -0.47 -29.66
CA ILE A 447 -6.69 -1.52 -29.12
C ILE A 447 -5.26 -1.24 -29.59
N TYR A 448 -4.34 -1.11 -28.66
CA TYR A 448 -2.94 -0.77 -28.93
C TYR A 448 -2.02 -1.82 -28.34
N LEU A 449 -1.25 -2.47 -29.20
CA LEU A 449 -0.35 -3.57 -28.82
C LEU A 449 1.08 -3.22 -29.23
N GLY A 450 2.01 -3.24 -28.26
CA GLY A 450 3.41 -2.95 -28.50
C GLY A 450 4.34 -3.99 -27.90
N GLY A 451 5.38 -4.41 -28.60
CA GLY A 451 6.45 -5.21 -27.97
C GLY A 451 7.16 -4.46 -26.84
N LEU A 452 7.17 -3.12 -26.87
CA LEU A 452 7.60 -2.26 -25.77
C LEU A 452 6.41 -1.62 -25.07
N ILE A 453 5.65 -0.77 -25.78
CA ILE A 453 4.64 0.09 -25.16
C ILE A 453 3.34 -0.01 -25.96
N GLY A 454 2.22 -0.27 -25.28
CA GLY A 454 0.91 -0.26 -25.93
C GLY A 454 0.62 1.13 -26.51
N GLN A 455 0.59 2.13 -25.64
CA GLN A 455 0.34 3.52 -26.02
C GLN A 455 1.28 4.50 -25.32
N SER A 456 1.80 5.46 -26.09
CA SER A 456 2.74 6.46 -25.60
C SER A 456 2.36 7.86 -26.06
N TYR A 457 2.35 8.82 -25.13
CA TYR A 457 2.06 10.23 -25.42
C TYR A 457 3.00 11.17 -24.67
N TYR A 458 3.57 12.13 -25.41
CA TYR A 458 4.37 13.21 -24.82
C TYR A 458 5.50 12.71 -23.92
N SER A 459 6.23 11.68 -24.32
CA SER A 459 7.31 11.05 -23.56
C SER A 459 8.66 11.16 -24.26
N TYR A 460 9.71 10.79 -23.51
CA TYR A 460 11.08 10.66 -23.98
C TYR A 460 11.48 9.19 -23.88
N HIS A 461 12.02 8.65 -24.97
CA HIS A 461 12.56 7.30 -25.01
C HIS A 461 14.02 7.37 -25.45
N ASP A 462 14.89 6.75 -24.66
CA ASP A 462 16.33 6.65 -24.90
C ASP A 462 16.79 5.21 -24.64
N THR A 463 17.27 4.53 -25.68
CA THR A 463 17.83 3.18 -25.58
C THR A 463 16.82 2.16 -25.02
N LEU A 464 15.69 1.97 -25.71
CA LEU A 464 14.73 0.89 -25.42
C LEU A 464 14.89 -0.25 -26.44
N PHE A 465 14.74 -1.51 -26.03
CA PHE A 465 14.92 -2.66 -26.91
C PHE A 465 13.86 -3.75 -26.66
N ALA A 466 13.11 -4.12 -27.70
CA ALA A 466 12.23 -5.29 -27.68
C ALA A 466 12.96 -6.51 -28.26
N LEU A 467 13.26 -7.49 -27.42
CA LEU A 467 13.89 -8.73 -27.80
C LEU A 467 12.80 -9.78 -28.11
N ASN A 468 12.81 -10.30 -29.32
CA ASN A 468 11.92 -11.37 -29.79
C ASN A 468 10.42 -11.12 -29.50
N PRO A 469 9.86 -9.91 -29.77
CA PRO A 469 8.48 -9.64 -29.42
C PRO A 469 7.52 -10.48 -30.27
N GLU A 470 6.63 -11.23 -29.63
CA GLU A 470 5.58 -12.03 -30.25
C GLU A 470 4.20 -11.43 -29.97
N LEU A 471 3.51 -10.98 -31.01
CA LEU A 471 2.16 -10.43 -30.95
C LEU A 471 1.22 -11.31 -31.77
N ASN A 472 0.27 -11.99 -31.11
CA ASN A 472 -0.75 -12.81 -31.75
C ASN A 472 -2.12 -12.17 -31.52
N ILE A 473 -2.83 -11.87 -32.61
CA ILE A 473 -4.10 -11.15 -32.58
C ILE A 473 -5.12 -11.96 -33.36
N LEU A 474 -6.22 -12.31 -32.71
CA LEU A 474 -7.41 -12.90 -33.32
C LEU A 474 -8.58 -11.96 -33.12
N THR A 475 -9.16 -11.48 -34.21
CA THR A 475 -10.29 -10.56 -34.21
C THR A 475 -11.59 -11.28 -34.58
N ASN A 476 -12.71 -10.70 -34.18
CA ASN A 476 -14.06 -11.13 -34.52
C ASN A 476 -14.88 -9.93 -35.04
N ASP A 477 -16.19 -10.09 -35.18
CA ASP A 477 -17.09 -9.02 -35.62
C ASP A 477 -17.15 -7.87 -34.60
N GLY A 478 -16.96 -6.63 -35.04
CA GLY A 478 -16.99 -5.45 -34.17
C GLY A 478 -16.43 -4.19 -34.87
N VAL A 479 -16.85 -3.00 -34.44
CA VAL A 479 -16.21 -1.75 -34.90
C VAL A 479 -15.06 -1.43 -33.96
N MET A 480 -13.83 -1.40 -34.47
CA MET A 480 -12.63 -1.17 -33.67
C MET A 480 -11.47 -0.68 -34.53
N THR A 481 -10.49 -0.04 -33.88
CA THR A 481 -9.16 0.23 -34.44
C THR A 481 -8.12 -0.55 -33.66
N ILE A 482 -7.34 -1.40 -34.33
CA ILE A 482 -6.19 -2.08 -33.74
C ILE A 482 -4.91 -1.49 -34.32
N LYS A 483 -3.96 -1.09 -33.47
CA LYS A 483 -2.59 -0.77 -33.88
C LYS A 483 -1.62 -1.69 -33.16
N ALA A 484 -0.89 -2.49 -33.92
CA ALA A 484 0.05 -3.47 -33.41
C ALA A 484 1.44 -3.24 -33.98
N SER A 485 2.46 -3.27 -33.13
CA SER A 485 3.85 -3.04 -33.53
C SER A 485 4.81 -3.81 -32.63
N PRO A 486 5.88 -4.42 -33.17
CA PRO A 486 7.01 -4.92 -32.37
C PRO A 486 7.61 -3.89 -31.39
N LEU A 487 7.36 -2.60 -31.62
CA LEU A 487 7.83 -1.48 -30.81
C LEU A 487 6.67 -0.87 -30.01
N ILE A 488 6.11 0.24 -30.49
CA ILE A 488 5.03 0.98 -29.85
C ILE A 488 3.75 0.86 -30.68
N GLY A 489 2.65 0.42 -30.07
CA GLY A 489 1.35 0.26 -30.75
C GLY A 489 0.81 1.60 -31.26
N ASN A 490 0.66 2.57 -30.36
CA ASN A 490 0.28 3.94 -30.70
C ASN A 490 1.22 4.96 -30.06
N GLU A 491 1.93 5.73 -30.88
CA GLU A 491 2.83 6.80 -30.42
C GLU A 491 2.32 8.16 -30.90
N GLU A 492 2.14 9.08 -29.96
CA GLU A 492 1.69 10.43 -30.24
C GLU A 492 2.62 11.47 -29.60
N ARG A 493 3.08 12.42 -30.41
CA ARG A 493 3.84 13.59 -29.94
C ARG A 493 5.07 13.20 -29.11
N ALA A 494 5.77 12.14 -29.53
CA ALA A 494 7.05 11.76 -28.95
C ALA A 494 8.06 12.91 -29.09
N ARG A 495 8.87 13.12 -28.06
CA ARG A 495 9.87 14.19 -28.04
C ARG A 495 11.23 13.70 -28.51
N THR A 496 11.58 12.47 -28.14
CA THR A 496 12.74 11.71 -28.59
C THR A 496 12.35 10.24 -28.62
N SER A 497 12.85 9.50 -29.62
CA SER A 497 12.51 8.09 -29.81
C SER A 497 13.76 7.33 -30.27
N GLU A 498 14.53 6.80 -29.31
CA GLU A 498 15.55 5.78 -29.58
C GLU A 498 15.07 4.43 -29.04
N TYR A 499 14.50 3.62 -29.93
CA TYR A 499 14.07 2.26 -29.65
C TYR A 499 14.39 1.33 -30.81
N ALA A 500 14.56 0.06 -30.50
CA ALA A 500 14.88 -0.98 -31.46
C ALA A 500 14.20 -2.31 -31.10
N TYR A 501 14.17 -3.22 -32.06
CA TYR A 501 13.70 -4.59 -31.84
C TYR A 501 14.53 -5.58 -32.66
N PHE A 502 14.50 -6.84 -32.23
CA PHE A 502 15.09 -7.96 -32.93
C PHE A 502 14.11 -9.14 -32.99
N ASP A 503 14.08 -9.84 -34.12
CA ASP A 503 13.35 -11.10 -34.35
C ASP A 503 11.87 -11.10 -33.91
N SER A 504 11.08 -10.17 -34.45
CA SER A 504 9.67 -10.03 -34.09
C SER A 504 8.75 -10.99 -34.84
N VAL A 505 7.73 -11.50 -34.15
CA VAL A 505 6.58 -12.20 -34.75
C VAL A 505 5.33 -11.36 -34.53
N LEU A 506 4.65 -10.95 -35.60
CA LEU A 506 3.35 -10.29 -35.52
C LEU A 506 2.35 -11.03 -36.40
N LYS A 507 1.27 -11.53 -35.79
CA LYS A 507 0.19 -12.25 -36.46
C LYS A 507 -1.14 -11.56 -36.21
N LEU A 508 -1.85 -11.23 -37.28
CA LEU A 508 -3.23 -10.75 -37.25
C LEU A 508 -4.09 -11.73 -38.04
N ASP A 509 -5.06 -12.36 -37.37
CA ASP A 509 -5.96 -13.35 -37.95
C ASP A 509 -5.21 -14.46 -38.70
N GLN A 510 -4.18 -15.00 -38.02
CA GLN A 510 -3.26 -16.04 -38.52
C GLN A 510 -2.35 -15.62 -39.68
N ILE A 511 -2.48 -14.40 -40.19
CA ILE A 511 -1.58 -13.84 -41.21
C ILE A 511 -0.39 -13.20 -40.52
N GLU A 512 0.82 -13.61 -40.91
CA GLU A 512 2.06 -13.08 -40.36
C GLU A 512 2.52 -11.82 -41.12
N TYR A 513 2.96 -10.82 -40.36
CA TYR A 513 3.45 -9.53 -40.85
C TYR A 513 4.88 -9.33 -40.34
N GLU A 514 5.83 -9.80 -41.13
CA GLU A 514 7.24 -9.69 -40.83
C GLU A 514 7.71 -8.22 -40.87
N ASN A 515 8.44 -7.77 -39.84
CA ASN A 515 9.06 -6.45 -39.75
C ASN A 515 8.11 -5.28 -40.04
N LYS A 516 6.86 -5.36 -39.57
CA LYS A 516 5.84 -4.35 -39.84
C LYS A 516 5.13 -3.90 -38.59
N LYS A 517 4.67 -2.65 -38.64
CA LYS A 517 3.54 -2.18 -37.84
C LYS A 517 2.26 -2.36 -38.66
N VAL A 518 1.21 -2.82 -38.00
CA VAL A 518 -0.10 -3.09 -38.61
C VAL A 518 -1.15 -2.20 -37.97
N ILE A 519 -1.99 -1.60 -38.80
CA ILE A 519 -3.17 -0.84 -38.39
C ILE A 519 -4.38 -1.48 -39.07
N LEU A 520 -5.32 -2.00 -38.28
CA LEU A 520 -6.61 -2.51 -38.72
C LEU A 520 -7.69 -1.50 -38.30
N GLU A 521 -8.46 -1.03 -39.28
CA GLU A 521 -9.71 -0.29 -39.05
C GLU A 521 -10.88 -1.16 -39.49
N LYS A 522 -11.72 -1.58 -38.54
CA LYS A 522 -12.90 -2.39 -38.82
C LYS A 522 -14.14 -1.50 -38.78
N THR A 523 -14.87 -1.42 -39.88
CA THR A 523 -16.03 -0.52 -40.03
C THR A 523 -17.31 -1.29 -40.24
N ARG A 524 -18.41 -0.78 -39.66
CA ARG A 524 -19.75 -1.37 -39.83
C ARG A 524 -20.35 -0.95 -41.16
N VAL A 525 -20.72 -1.92 -41.98
CA VAL A 525 -21.44 -1.72 -43.23
C VAL A 525 -22.86 -2.28 -43.08
N VAL A 526 -23.85 -1.51 -43.49
CA VAL A 526 -25.26 -1.93 -43.50
C VAL A 526 -25.70 -2.01 -44.94
N THR A 527 -26.04 -3.22 -45.39
CA THR A 527 -26.54 -3.47 -46.74
C THR A 527 -28.01 -3.87 -46.65
N GLU A 528 -28.87 -3.25 -47.45
CA GLU A 528 -30.27 -3.66 -47.58
C GLU A 528 -30.38 -4.75 -48.63
N VAL A 529 -30.87 -5.93 -48.24
CA VAL A 529 -31.17 -7.05 -49.14
C VAL A 529 -32.59 -7.51 -48.83
N ASP A 530 -33.48 -7.46 -49.82
CA ASP A 530 -34.89 -7.91 -49.72
C ASP A 530 -35.66 -7.34 -48.51
N ASP A 531 -35.57 -6.02 -48.27
CA ASP A 531 -36.18 -5.30 -47.12
C ASP A 531 -35.63 -5.71 -45.73
N GLU A 532 -34.56 -6.52 -45.67
CA GLU A 532 -33.82 -6.84 -44.44
C GLU A 532 -32.47 -6.11 -44.39
N SER A 533 -32.13 -5.60 -43.21
CA SER A 533 -30.83 -4.96 -42.95
C SER A 533 -29.80 -6.04 -42.60
N VAL A 534 -28.85 -6.30 -43.50
CA VAL A 534 -27.70 -7.17 -43.25
C VAL A 534 -26.54 -6.30 -42.73
N ILE A 535 -25.99 -6.66 -41.57
CA ILE A 535 -24.82 -5.99 -40.99
C ILE A 535 -23.59 -6.84 -41.32
N THR A 536 -22.61 -6.22 -41.96
CA THR A 536 -21.28 -6.80 -42.21
C THR A 536 -20.21 -5.86 -41.66
N TYR A 537 -18.99 -6.38 -41.55
CA TYR A 537 -17.81 -5.61 -41.14
C TYR A 537 -16.78 -5.64 -42.26
N GLU A 538 -16.22 -4.48 -42.60
CA GLU A 538 -15.14 -4.35 -43.57
C GLU A 538 -13.83 -4.06 -42.86
N ASP A 539 -12.79 -4.81 -43.23
CA ASP A 539 -11.44 -4.69 -42.71
C ASP A 539 -10.59 -3.83 -43.64
N ASN A 540 -10.08 -2.71 -43.12
CA ASN A 540 -9.10 -1.88 -43.80
C ASN A 540 -7.75 -2.01 -43.07
N ILE A 541 -6.83 -2.75 -43.69
CA ILE A 541 -5.49 -3.01 -43.13
C ILE A 541 -4.47 -2.11 -43.84
N THR A 542 -3.71 -1.35 -43.04
CA THR A 542 -2.54 -0.61 -43.51
C THR A 542 -1.29 -1.06 -42.74
N THR A 543 -0.13 -0.99 -43.40
CA THR A 543 1.14 -1.42 -42.81
C THR A 543 2.23 -0.39 -42.99
N GLU A 544 3.14 -0.31 -42.03
CA GLU A 544 4.36 0.49 -42.07
C GLU A 544 5.55 -0.45 -41.91
N GLU A 545 6.53 -0.34 -42.82
CA GLU A 545 7.76 -1.14 -42.77
C GLU A 545 8.67 -0.67 -41.63
N LEU A 546 9.18 -1.62 -40.86
CA LEU A 546 10.14 -1.41 -39.79
C LEU A 546 11.46 -2.07 -40.16
N GLN A 547 12.54 -1.68 -39.49
CA GLN A 547 13.86 -2.28 -39.68
C GLN A 547 14.34 -2.85 -38.35
N PRO A 548 14.64 -4.15 -38.27
CA PRO A 548 15.20 -4.73 -37.06
C PRO A 548 16.64 -4.23 -36.86
N ARG A 549 17.10 -4.29 -35.61
CA ARG A 549 18.48 -3.95 -35.25
C ARG A 549 19.03 -5.06 -34.37
N GLU A 550 20.28 -5.42 -34.59
CA GLU A 550 20.98 -6.37 -33.72
C GLU A 550 21.10 -5.82 -32.29
N LEU A 551 21.05 -6.72 -31.31
CA LEU A 551 21.18 -6.39 -29.89
C LEU A 551 22.63 -6.08 -29.49
N GLU A 552 23.61 -6.60 -30.23
CA GLU A 552 25.04 -6.43 -29.94
C GLU A 552 25.41 -4.94 -29.82
N ASP A 553 26.11 -4.58 -28.74
CA ASP A 553 26.53 -3.22 -28.41
C ASP A 553 25.40 -2.16 -28.29
N TYR A 554 24.13 -2.58 -28.19
CA TYR A 554 23.02 -1.63 -28.03
C TYR A 554 23.01 -0.96 -26.65
N PHE A 555 23.41 -1.69 -25.61
CA PHE A 555 23.41 -1.20 -24.24
C PHE A 555 24.83 -0.97 -23.72
N THR A 556 25.00 0.09 -22.92
CA THR A 556 26.20 0.34 -22.11
C THR A 556 25.94 0.26 -20.61
N SER A 557 24.67 0.15 -20.19
CA SER A 557 24.28 -0.05 -18.79
C SER A 557 24.76 -1.42 -18.28
N GLU A 558 25.55 -1.43 -17.22
CA GLU A 558 26.03 -2.65 -16.57
C GLU A 558 24.87 -3.52 -16.07
N TYR A 559 23.80 -2.90 -15.53
CA TYR A 559 22.62 -3.61 -15.06
C TYR A 559 21.92 -4.39 -16.19
N ILE A 560 21.73 -3.76 -17.35
CA ILE A 560 21.08 -4.43 -18.49
C ILE A 560 21.97 -5.53 -19.06
N LEU A 561 23.29 -5.30 -19.12
CA LEU A 561 24.25 -6.32 -19.56
C LEU A 561 24.28 -7.53 -18.62
N GLU A 562 24.17 -7.32 -17.30
CA GLU A 562 24.00 -8.41 -16.33
C GLU A 562 22.72 -9.21 -16.61
N LYS A 563 21.58 -8.53 -16.81
CA LYS A 563 20.29 -9.16 -17.10
C LYS A 563 20.25 -9.92 -18.44
N LEU A 564 21.05 -9.50 -19.41
CA LEU A 564 21.22 -10.24 -20.67
C LEU A 564 22.04 -11.52 -20.50
N ASN A 565 23.04 -11.53 -19.62
CA ASN A 565 23.89 -12.70 -19.36
C ASN A 565 23.20 -13.76 -18.47
N GLU A 566 22.16 -13.39 -17.74
CA GLU A 566 21.33 -14.32 -16.95
C GLU A 566 20.42 -15.19 -17.83
N LYS A 567 20.18 -14.79 -19.09
CA LYS A 567 19.40 -15.53 -20.09
C LYS A 567 20.30 -16.45 -20.90
#